data_AF-A0A0V1M268-F1
#
_entry.id   AF-A0A0V1M268-F1
#
_cell.length_a   1.000
_cell.length_b   1.000
_cell.length_c   1.000
_cell.angle_alpha   90.00
_cell.angle_beta   90.00
_cell.angle_gamma   90.00
#
_symmetry.space_group_name_H-M   'P 1'
#
loop_
_entity.id
_entity.type
_entity.pdbx_description
1 polymer ?
#
loop_
_entity_poly.entity_id
_entity_poly.type
_entity_poly.pdbx_seq_one_letter_code
_entity_poly.pdbx_strand_id
1 'polypeptide(L)'
;MMFTAVILIFISLKTCIAQVATCKDDGDNNVDWYFVYKPPNVLSSKLLKSTVNPAWAASGANINQNAGHSIIRTMANFVQHHAQINVLAYSDDPPNLPPRNEKSKTKGDCELLDLINN
;
A
#
# COMPACT_ATOMS: atom_id res chain seq x y z
N MET A 1 -8.40 32.96 -27.98
CA MET A 1 -7.37 33.12 -26.91
C MET A 1 -7.84 32.56 -25.58
N MET A 2 -9.03 32.94 -25.05
CA MET A 2 -9.56 32.38 -23.79
C MET A 2 -9.94 30.89 -23.87
N PHE A 3 -10.53 30.44 -24.99
CA PHE A 3 -10.95 29.04 -25.15
C PHE A 3 -9.79 28.04 -25.09
N THR A 4 -8.64 28.39 -25.68
CA THR A 4 -7.44 27.56 -25.69
C THR A 4 -6.83 27.43 -24.29
N ALA A 5 -6.83 28.51 -23.51
CA ALA A 5 -6.34 28.50 -22.13
C ALA A 5 -7.23 27.63 -21.21
N VAL A 6 -8.56 27.71 -21.37
CA VAL A 6 -9.50 26.87 -20.62
C VAL A 6 -9.33 25.39 -20.95
N ILE A 7 -9.15 25.04 -22.22
CA ILE A 7 -8.89 23.66 -22.64
C ILE A 7 -7.57 23.13 -22.05
N LEU A 8 -6.50 23.93 -22.07
CA LEU A 8 -5.22 23.56 -21.46
C LEU A 8 -5.35 23.33 -19.95
N ILE A 9 -6.09 24.19 -19.23
CA ILE A 9 -6.35 24.03 -17.80
C ILE A 9 -7.11 22.72 -17.52
N PHE A 10 -8.15 22.40 -18.31
CA PHE A 10 -8.89 21.14 -18.14
C PHE A 10 -8.05 19.89 -18.48
N ILE A 11 -7.14 19.97 -19.44
CA ILE A 11 -6.19 18.89 -19.77
C ILE A 11 -5.21 18.70 -18.60
N SER A 12 -4.64 19.79 -18.07
CA SER A 12 -3.73 19.77 -16.91
C SER A 12 -4.41 19.26 -15.63
N LEU A 13 -5.70 19.55 -15.42
CA LEU A 13 -6.45 19.05 -14.26
C LEU A 13 -6.73 17.54 -14.35
N LYS A 14 -6.93 17.00 -15.57
CA LYS A 14 -7.13 15.56 -15.79
C LYS A 14 -5.85 14.73 -15.63
N THR A 15 -4.67 15.33 -15.84
CA THR A 15 -3.38 14.64 -15.64
C THR A 15 -2.93 14.62 -14.18
N CYS A 16 -3.59 15.39 -13.30
CA CYS A 16 -3.34 15.40 -11.86
C CYS A 16 -4.14 14.27 -11.17
N ILE A 17 -3.96 13.02 -11.61
CA ILE A 17 -4.46 11.87 -10.86
C ILE A 17 -3.37 11.54 -9.85
N ALA A 18 -3.49 12.08 -8.63
CA ALA A 18 -2.77 11.51 -7.50
C ALA A 18 -3.21 10.04 -7.39
N GLN A 19 -2.30 9.10 -7.62
CA GLN A 19 -2.56 7.72 -7.27
C GLN A 19 -2.66 7.68 -5.75
N VAL A 20 -3.77 7.14 -5.24
CA VAL A 20 -4.04 7.05 -3.80
C VAL A 20 -3.79 5.61 -3.40
N ALA A 21 -2.77 5.38 -2.56
CA ALA A 21 -2.60 4.14 -1.81
C ALA A 21 -3.90 3.81 -1.05
N THR A 22 -4.74 2.97 -1.63
CA THR A 22 -5.99 2.58 -1.00
C THR A 22 -5.80 1.25 -0.29
N CYS A 23 -6.05 1.22 1.02
CA CYS A 23 -6.01 -0.02 1.78
C CYS A 23 -7.13 -0.96 1.30
N LYS A 24 -6.81 -2.25 1.17
CA LYS A 24 -7.73 -3.30 0.73
C LYS A 24 -7.91 -4.35 1.83
N ASP A 25 -9.14 -4.76 2.08
CA ASP A 25 -9.43 -5.88 2.97
C ASP A 25 -9.31 -7.25 2.26
N ASP A 26 -9.49 -8.35 3.00
CA ASP A 26 -9.45 -9.72 2.47
C ASP A 26 -10.56 -10.04 1.45
N GLY A 27 -11.52 -9.13 1.26
CA GLY A 27 -12.59 -9.17 0.26
C GLY A 27 -12.33 -8.24 -0.93
N ASP A 28 -11.17 -7.56 -0.99
CA ASP A 28 -10.78 -6.59 -2.03
C ASP A 28 -11.62 -5.31 -2.01
N ASN A 29 -12.27 -5.06 -0.87
CA ASN A 29 -12.99 -3.83 -0.63
C ASN A 29 -12.02 -2.76 -0.17
N ASN A 30 -12.25 -1.52 -0.62
CA ASN A 30 -11.53 -0.37 -0.12
C ASN A 30 -11.88 -0.14 1.36
N VAL A 31 -10.86 0.07 2.18
CA VAL A 31 -10.99 0.42 3.60
C VAL A 31 -10.09 1.61 3.90
N ASP A 32 -10.42 2.39 4.91
CA ASP A 32 -9.62 3.56 5.29
C ASP A 32 -8.32 3.13 5.98
N TRP A 33 -8.40 2.09 6.80
CA TRP A 33 -7.27 1.50 7.50
C TRP A 33 -7.54 0.04 7.88
N TYR A 34 -6.46 -0.71 8.09
CA TYR A 34 -6.52 -2.02 8.74
C TYR A 34 -5.27 -2.30 9.57
N PHE A 35 -5.38 -3.21 10.53
CA PHE A 35 -4.27 -3.84 11.23
C PHE A 35 -4.26 -5.34 10.96
N VAL A 36 -3.07 -5.90 10.80
CA VAL A 36 -2.86 -7.35 10.72
C VAL A 36 -2.03 -7.79 11.91
N TYR A 37 -2.50 -8.80 12.63
CA TYR A 37 -1.74 -9.46 13.68
C TYR A 37 -1.40 -10.88 13.28
N LYS A 38 -0.10 -11.18 13.18
CA LYS A 38 0.44 -12.52 12.92
C LYS A 38 1.13 -13.02 14.20
N PRO A 39 0.65 -14.11 14.83
CA PRO A 39 1.33 -14.71 15.97
C PRO A 39 2.72 -15.28 15.58
N PRO A 40 3.64 -15.40 16.56
CA PRO A 40 4.92 -16.09 16.33
C PRO A 40 4.71 -17.52 15.84
N ASN A 41 5.52 -17.96 14.86
CA ASN A 41 5.52 -19.33 14.32
C ASN A 41 4.20 -19.83 13.70
N VAL A 42 3.23 -18.94 13.45
CA VAL A 42 1.94 -19.28 12.83
C VAL A 42 1.75 -18.47 11.56
N LEU A 43 1.28 -19.10 10.48
CA LEU A 43 1.02 -18.42 9.20
C LEU A 43 -0.35 -17.74 9.13
N SER A 44 -1.30 -18.22 9.92
CA SER A 44 -2.62 -17.62 10.04
C SER A 44 -2.54 -16.29 10.80
N SER A 45 -3.21 -15.28 10.29
CA SER A 45 -3.26 -13.95 10.89
C SER A 45 -4.69 -13.54 11.22
N LYS A 46 -4.83 -12.44 11.96
CA LYS A 46 -6.10 -11.77 12.18
C LYS A 46 -6.08 -10.39 11.51
N LEU A 47 -7.24 -9.95 11.05
CA LEU A 47 -7.47 -8.65 10.44
C LEU A 47 -8.44 -7.84 11.32
N LEU A 48 -8.11 -6.57 11.56
CA LEU A 48 -9.00 -5.56 12.11
C LEU A 48 -9.08 -4.43 11.07
N LYS A 49 -10.28 -3.99 10.68
CA LYS A 49 -10.45 -3.02 9.59
C LYS A 49 -11.46 -1.93 9.95
N SER A 50 -11.40 -0.81 9.24
CA SER A 50 -12.32 0.32 9.40
C SER A 50 -13.77 -0.10 9.07
N THR A 51 -14.59 -0.29 10.10
CA THR A 51 -16.05 -0.54 9.99
C THR A 51 -16.75 0.17 11.15
N VAL A 52 -18.09 0.15 11.19
CA VAL A 52 -18.87 0.75 12.29
C VAL A 52 -18.53 0.15 13.65
N ASN A 53 -18.24 -1.16 13.72
CA ASN A 53 -17.82 -1.84 14.94
C ASN A 53 -16.62 -2.76 14.64
N PRO A 54 -15.39 -2.24 14.66
CA PRO A 54 -14.20 -3.00 14.33
C PRO A 54 -13.98 -4.17 15.30
N ALA A 55 -13.89 -5.38 14.77
CA ALA A 55 -13.55 -6.56 15.53
C ALA A 55 -12.46 -7.37 14.81
N TRP A 56 -11.61 -8.04 15.58
CA TRP A 56 -10.61 -8.95 15.03
C TRP A 56 -11.29 -10.17 14.41
N ALA A 57 -11.09 -10.37 13.12
CA ALA A 57 -11.52 -11.56 12.40
C ALA A 57 -10.30 -12.37 11.94
N ALA A 58 -10.47 -13.67 11.71
CA ALA A 58 -9.44 -14.46 11.03
C ALA A 58 -9.24 -13.90 9.60
N SER A 59 -7.99 -13.82 9.15
CA SER A 59 -7.73 -13.43 7.77
C SER A 59 -8.18 -14.52 6.80
N GLY A 60 -8.61 -14.12 5.60
CA GLY A 60 -9.13 -15.01 4.56
C GLY A 60 -8.10 -16.02 4.03
N ALA A 61 -6.80 -15.75 4.19
CA ALA A 61 -5.73 -16.66 3.83
C ALA A 61 -4.52 -16.50 4.77
N ASN A 62 -3.63 -17.49 4.74
CA ASN A 62 -2.36 -17.41 5.43
C ASN A 62 -1.47 -16.32 4.82
N ILE A 63 -0.67 -15.67 5.66
CA ILE A 63 0.15 -14.47 5.32
C ILE A 63 1.21 -14.71 4.23
N ASN A 64 1.54 -15.97 3.94
CA ASN A 64 2.54 -16.36 2.94
C ASN A 64 1.93 -16.71 1.58
N GLN A 65 0.60 -16.65 1.45
CA GLN A 65 -0.07 -16.88 0.19
C GLN A 65 0.05 -15.65 -0.70
N ASN A 66 0.01 -15.85 -2.01
CA ASN A 66 0.09 -14.78 -3.00
C ASN A 66 -1.25 -14.07 -3.25
N ALA A 67 -2.31 -14.44 -2.52
CA ALA A 67 -3.65 -13.88 -2.65
C ALA A 67 -4.48 -14.22 -1.40
N GLY A 68 -5.68 -13.63 -1.32
CA GLY A 68 -6.65 -13.99 -0.27
C GLY A 68 -6.53 -13.21 1.04
N HIS A 69 -5.55 -12.32 1.18
CA HIS A 69 -5.38 -11.48 2.37
C HIS A 69 -5.03 -10.01 2.04
N SER A 70 -5.32 -9.11 2.98
CA SER A 70 -5.28 -7.65 2.84
C SER A 70 -3.94 -7.08 2.40
N ILE A 71 -2.84 -7.62 2.93
CA ILE A 71 -1.48 -7.12 2.63
C ILE A 71 -1.16 -7.21 1.14
N ILE A 72 -1.32 -8.39 0.52
CA ILE A 72 -1.01 -8.53 -0.91
C ILE A 72 -1.98 -7.71 -1.77
N ARG A 73 -3.25 -7.61 -1.39
CA ARG A 73 -4.23 -6.78 -2.12
C ARG A 73 -3.89 -5.30 -2.06
N THR A 74 -3.45 -4.82 -0.91
CA THR A 74 -2.99 -3.43 -0.72
C THR A 74 -1.68 -3.19 -1.47
N MET A 75 -0.79 -4.19 -1.50
CA MET A 75 0.50 -4.11 -2.17
C MET A 75 0.46 -4.37 -3.69
N ALA A 76 -0.68 -4.82 -4.24
CA ALA A 76 -0.77 -5.26 -5.63
C ALA A 76 -0.28 -4.18 -6.63
N ASN A 77 -0.64 -2.91 -6.38
CA ASN A 77 -0.25 -1.79 -7.22
C ASN A 77 1.20 -1.33 -6.98
N PHE A 78 1.82 -1.66 -5.84
CA PHE A 78 3.21 -1.29 -5.53
C PHE A 78 4.23 -2.31 -6.03
N VAL A 79 3.83 -3.59 -6.12
CA VAL A 79 4.72 -4.69 -6.52
C VAL A 79 4.68 -4.94 -8.03
N GLN A 80 3.54 -4.65 -8.69
CA GLN A 80 3.45 -4.70 -10.14
C GLN A 80 4.10 -3.45 -10.74
N HIS A 81 4.94 -3.62 -11.76
CA HIS A 81 5.70 -2.54 -12.37
C HIS A 81 4.74 -1.59 -13.13
N HIS A 82 4.32 -0.52 -12.46
CA HIS A 82 3.56 0.57 -13.06
C HIS A 82 4.48 1.78 -13.17
N ALA A 83 4.72 2.27 -14.40
CA ALA A 83 5.63 3.37 -14.69
C ALA A 83 5.26 4.71 -14.02
N GLN A 84 4.12 4.78 -13.36
CA GLN A 84 3.56 5.96 -12.71
C GLN A 84 3.61 5.88 -11.17
N ILE A 85 4.03 4.74 -10.60
CA ILE A 85 4.03 4.51 -9.15
C ILE A 85 5.46 4.57 -8.60
N ASN A 86 5.73 5.56 -7.75
CA ASN A 86 7.00 5.73 -7.06
C ASN A 86 6.84 5.35 -5.57
N VAL A 87 7.51 4.27 -5.15
CA VAL A 87 7.44 3.73 -3.79
C VAL A 87 8.79 3.88 -3.11
N LEU A 88 8.79 4.43 -1.90
CA LEU A 88 9.94 4.38 -1.02
C LEU A 88 9.75 3.27 0.02
N ALA A 89 10.44 2.15 -0.19
CA ALA A 89 10.51 1.06 0.78
C ALA A 89 11.70 1.25 1.73
N TYR A 90 11.47 1.14 3.04
CA TYR A 90 12.52 1.21 4.06
C TYR A 90 12.57 -0.07 4.90
N SER A 91 13.79 -0.49 5.23
CA SER A 91 14.04 -1.62 6.11
C SER A 91 15.40 -1.50 6.79
N ASP A 92 15.45 -1.68 8.11
CA ASP A 92 16.70 -1.75 8.86
C ASP A 92 17.53 -3.02 8.54
N ASP A 93 16.88 -4.00 7.89
CA ASP A 93 17.47 -5.26 7.42
C ASP A 93 17.01 -5.59 5.99
N PRO A 94 17.48 -4.82 4.99
CA PRO A 94 16.98 -4.94 3.64
C PRO A 94 17.46 -6.25 3.00
N PRO A 95 16.63 -6.88 2.15
CA PRO A 95 17.04 -8.07 1.42
C PRO A 95 18.22 -7.70 0.51
N ASN A 96 19.27 -8.53 0.51
CA ASN A 96 20.51 -8.37 -0.28
C ASN A 96 21.57 -7.39 0.25
N LEU A 97 21.50 -6.95 1.51
CA LEU A 97 22.63 -6.28 2.19
C LEU A 97 23.05 -7.05 3.44
N PRO A 98 24.33 -6.91 3.88
CA PRO A 98 24.79 -7.53 5.11
C PRO A 98 23.92 -7.12 6.31
N PRO A 99 23.59 -8.05 7.23
CA PRO A 99 22.74 -7.73 8.38
C PRO A 99 23.43 -6.70 9.28
N ARG A 100 22.72 -5.61 9.61
CA ARG A 100 23.15 -4.66 10.65
C ARG A 100 22.57 -5.07 12.00
N ASN A 101 23.39 -5.56 12.92
CA ASN A 101 22.95 -6.20 14.17
C ASN A 101 22.76 -5.23 15.36
N GLU A 102 22.69 -3.93 15.10
CA GLU A 102 22.79 -2.91 16.16
C GLU A 102 21.43 -2.48 16.74
N LYS A 103 20.30 -2.81 16.08
CA LYS A 103 18.95 -2.38 16.48
C LYS A 103 17.87 -3.41 16.15
N SER A 104 16.67 -3.24 16.73
CA SER A 104 15.46 -3.97 16.36
C SER A 104 15.16 -3.79 14.85
N LYS A 105 14.65 -4.84 14.21
CA LYS A 105 14.36 -4.82 12.78
C LYS A 105 12.96 -4.25 12.54
N THR A 106 12.87 -3.08 11.89
CA THR A 106 11.60 -2.48 11.45
C THR A 106 11.56 -2.37 9.93
N LYS A 107 10.35 -2.52 9.35
CA LYS A 107 10.09 -2.44 7.90
C LYS A 107 8.82 -1.64 7.68
N GLY A 108 8.77 -0.86 6.61
CA GLY A 108 7.59 -0.10 6.20
C GLY A 108 7.77 0.49 4.80
N ASP A 109 6.65 0.71 4.12
CA ASP A 109 6.60 1.31 2.78
C ASP A 109 5.79 2.60 2.86
N CYS A 110 6.29 3.67 2.22
CA CYS A 110 5.59 4.93 2.08
C CYS A 110 5.40 5.27 0.60
N GLU A 111 4.21 5.73 0.23
CA GLU A 111 3.97 6.34 -1.07
C GLU A 111 4.65 7.72 -1.11
N LEU A 112 5.52 7.91 -2.10
CA LEU A 112 6.09 9.23 -2.36
C LEU A 112 5.21 9.88 -3.44
N LEU A 113 4.44 10.90 -3.07
CA LEU A 113 3.85 11.80 -4.05
C LEU A 113 4.98 12.60 -4.68
N ASP A 114 5.47 12.17 -5.84
CA ASP A 114 6.32 13.02 -6.66
C ASP A 114 5.48 14.20 -7.15
N LEU A 115 5.63 15.34 -6.50
CA LEU A 115 5.23 16.65 -7.02
C LEU A 115 6.25 17.17 -8.05
N ILE A 116 7.01 16.30 -8.72
CA ILE A 116 8.02 16.71 -9.69
C ILE A 116 7.43 16.65 -11.10
N ASN A 117 6.83 17.80 -11.45
CA ASN A 117 6.80 18.47 -12.75
C ASN A 117 5.93 17.90 -13.89
N ASN A 118 4.87 18.65 -14.18
CA ASN A 118 4.91 19.52 -15.35
C ASN A 118 4.33 20.89 -15.02
#